data_AF-A0A3B9MGW0-F1
#
_entry.id   AF-A0A3B9MGW0-F1
#
_cell.length_a   1.000
_cell.length_b   1.000
_cell.length_c   1.000
_cell.angle_alpha   90.00
_cell.angle_beta   90.00
_cell.angle_gamma   90.00
#
_symmetry.space_group_name_H-M   'P 1'
#
loop_
_entity.id
_entity.type
_entity.pdbx_description
1 polymer ?
#
loop_
_entity_poly.entity_id
_entity_poly.type
_entity_poly.pdbx_seq_one_letter_code
_entity_poly.pdbx_strand_id
1 'polypeptide(L)' 'MLAPVVVQQTSALTPQQMVALRFASDGELEQLVTAIAAGKISKPKEIKQAITSWRADTFRV' A
#
# COMPACT_ATOMS: atom_id res chain seq x y z
N MET A 1 -4.80 16.06 -6.82
CA MET A 1 -3.81 15.59 -7.81
C MET A 1 -2.81 14.73 -7.04
N LEU A 2 -2.82 13.40 -7.20
CA LEU A 2 -1.83 12.54 -6.54
C LEU A 2 -0.44 12.84 -7.09
N ALA A 3 0.59 12.84 -6.23
CA ALA A 3 1.96 13.11 -6.64
C ALA A 3 2.43 12.12 -7.72
N PRO A 4 3.13 12.56 -8.78
CA PRO A 4 3.54 11.72 -9.89
C PRO A 4 4.48 10.58 -9.49
N VAL A 5 5.16 10.71 -8.34
CA VAL A 5 5.95 9.62 -7.75
C VAL A 5 5.05 8.43 -7.41
N VAL A 6 3.89 8.65 -6.78
CA VAL A 6 2.98 7.56 -6.36
C VAL A 6 2.49 6.78 -7.59
N VAL A 7 2.18 7.46 -8.69
CA VAL A 7 1.72 6.82 -9.93
C VAL A 7 2.78 5.88 -10.51
N GLN A 8 4.04 6.30 -10.60
CA GLN A 8 5.13 5.43 -11.08
C GLN A 8 5.38 4.21 -10.15
N GLN A 9 5.18 4.39 -8.85
CA GLN A 9 5.41 3.34 -7.87
C GLN A 9 4.32 2.27 -7.95
N THR A 10 3.09 2.65 -8.32
CA THR A 10 1.98 1.70 -8.49
C THR A 10 2.18 0.70 -9.63
N SER A 11 2.88 1.07 -10.71
CA SER A 11 3.20 0.15 -11.81
C SER A 11 4.19 -0.95 -11.42
N ALA A 12 4.97 -0.75 -10.34
CA ALA A 12 5.88 -1.75 -9.79
C ALA A 12 5.24 -2.63 -8.72
N LEU A 13 4.01 -2.33 -8.28
CA LEU A 13 3.31 -3.10 -7.26
C LEU A 13 2.71 -4.36 -7.87
N THR A 14 2.96 -5.49 -7.21
CA THR A 14 2.26 -6.73 -7.53
C THR A 14 0.79 -6.65 -7.10
N PRO A 15 -0.12 -7.37 -7.75
CA PRO A 15 -1.55 -7.38 -7.40
C PRO A 15 -1.78 -7.69 -5.92
N GLN A 16 -0.98 -8.58 -5.34
CA GLN A 16 -1.10 -8.94 -3.92
C GLN A 16 -0.71 -7.80 -2.97
N GLN A 17 0.27 -6.97 -3.33
CA GLN A 17 0.64 -5.79 -2.55
C GLN A 17 -0.45 -4.72 -2.63
N MET A 18 -1.05 -4.53 -3.80
CA MET A 18 -2.19 -3.61 -3.97
C MET A 18 -3.38 -4.03 -3.09
N VAL A 19 -3.70 -5.33 -3.07
CA VAL A 19 -4.74 -5.88 -2.19
C VAL A 19 -4.40 -5.68 -0.71
N ALA A 20 -3.12 -5.78 -0.31
CA ALA A 20 -2.71 -5.50 1.07
C ALA A 20 -2.85 -4.01 1.43
N LEU A 21 -2.45 -3.11 0.53
CA LEU A 21 -2.54 -1.65 0.71
C LEU A 21 -3.98 -1.15 0.86
N ARG A 22 -4.98 -1.84 0.30
CA ARG A 22 -6.40 -1.43 0.42
C ARG A 22 -6.91 -1.40 1.88
N PHE A 23 -6.27 -2.17 2.76
CA PHE A 23 -6.62 -2.21 4.18
C PHE A 23 -5.95 -1.11 4.99
N ALA A 24 -5.02 -0.36 4.38
CA ALA A 24 -4.35 0.76 5.03
C ALA A 24 -5.25 2.02 5.01
N SER A 25 -5.10 2.85 6.04
CA SER A 25 -5.64 4.21 6.01
C SER A 25 -4.84 5.10 5.06
N ASP A 26 -5.49 6.13 4.51
CA ASP A 26 -4.86 7.07 3.57
C ASP A 26 -3.58 7.72 4.15
N GLY A 27 -3.59 8.03 5.45
CA GLY A 27 -2.43 8.59 6.16
C GLY A 27 -1.22 7.66 6.32
N GLU A 28 -1.38 6.34 6.13
CA GLU A 28 -0.25 5.38 6.14
C GLU A 28 0.08 4.86 4.74
N LEU A 29 -0.77 5.14 3.74
CA LEU A 29 -0.59 4.66 2.37
C LEU A 29 0.71 5.18 1.76
N GLU A 30 1.01 6.47 1.92
CA GLU A 30 2.23 7.08 1.40
C GLU A 30 3.50 6.47 2.02
N GLN A 31 3.48 6.22 3.34
CA GLN A 31 4.61 5.58 4.04
C GLN A 31 4.81 4.14 3.57
N LEU A 32 3.73 3.36 3.43
CA LEU A 32 3.80 1.98 2.97
C LEU A 32 4.27 1.90 1.52
N VAL A 33 3.75 2.74 0.62
CA VAL A 33 4.18 2.81 -0.78
C VAL A 33 5.66 3.18 -0.88
N THR A 34 6.11 4.18 -0.10
CA THR A 34 7.52 4.58 -0.04
C THR A 34 8.39 3.42 0.46
N ALA A 35 7.95 2.68 1.48
CA ALA A 35 8.70 1.56 2.02
C ALA A 35 8.77 0.37 1.06
N ILE A 36 7.71 0.12 0.28
CA ILE A 36 7.71 -0.90 -0.79
C ILE A 36 8.68 -0.49 -1.90
N ALA A 37 8.63 0.76 -2.33
CA ALA A 37 9.51 1.27 -3.36
C ALA A 37 10.98 1.35 -2.95
N ALA A 38 11.25 1.63 -1.68
CA ALA A 38 12.59 1.52 -1.10
C ALA A 38 13.05 0.06 -0.94
N GLY A 39 12.22 -0.93 -1.28
CA GLY A 39 12.52 -2.36 -1.14
C GLY A 39 12.57 -2.85 0.31
N LYS A 40 12.15 -2.03 1.29
CA LYS A 40 12.10 -2.42 2.70
C LYS A 40 11.00 -3.44 2.96
N ILE A 41 9.89 -3.35 2.23
CA ILE A 41 8.73 -4.21 2.43
C ILE A 41 8.23 -4.72 1.08
N SER A 42 8.44 -5.99 0.77
CA SER A 42 7.97 -6.55 -0.51
C SER A 42 6.84 -7.56 -0.33
N LYS A 43 6.69 -8.17 0.85
CA LYS A 43 5.70 -9.23 1.06
C LYS A 43 4.36 -8.65 1.50
N PRO A 44 3.22 -9.12 0.95
CA PRO A 44 1.89 -8.65 1.34
C PRO A 44 1.56 -8.92 2.82
N LYS A 45 2.19 -9.93 3.43
CA LYS A 45 2.07 -10.22 4.87
C LYS A 45 2.74 -9.14 5.72
N GLU A 46 3.88 -8.62 5.28
CA GLU A 46 4.62 -7.56 6.00
C GLU A 46 3.86 -6.24 5.90
N ILE A 47 3.34 -5.90 4.70
CA ILE A 47 2.50 -4.72 4.50
C ILE A 47 1.30 -4.76 5.46
N LYS A 48 0.61 -5.90 5.56
CA LYS A 48 -0.53 -6.05 6.48
C LYS A 48 -0.14 -5.94 7.96
N GLN A 49 1.06 -6.37 8.34
CA GLN A 49 1.56 -6.22 9.71
C GLN A 49 2.00 -4.78 10.01
N ALA A 50 2.45 -4.04 9.00
CA ALA A 50 2.85 -2.64 9.14
C ALA A 50 1.65 -1.67 9.20
N ILE A 51 0.44 -2.13 8.87
CA ILE A 51 -0.78 -1.31 8.99
C ILE A 51 -1.15 -1.21 10.47
N THR A 52 -1.09 0.01 11.01
CA THR A 52 -1.52 0.28 12.40
C THR A 52 -3.01 0.62 12.41
N SER A 53 -3.44 1.47 11.48
CA SER A 53 -4.85 1.87 11.34
C SER A 53 -5.58 1.00 10.31
N TRP A 54 -5.89 -0.23 10.71
CA TRP A 54 -6.56 -1.20 9.84
C TRP A 54 -7.97 -0.74 9.49
N ARG A 55 -8.26 -0.66 8.19
CA ARG A 55 -9.59 -0.32 7.68
C ARG A 55 -10.24 -1.56 7.09
N ALA A 56 -11.47 -1.80 7.53
CA ALA A 56 -12.32 -2.80 6.90
C ALA A 56 -12.54 -2.39 5.44
N ASP A 57 -12.41 -3.35 4.53
CA ASP A 57 -12.69 -3.13 3.13
C ASP A 57 -14.19 -2.88 2.93
N THR A 58 -14.53 -1.63 2.61
CA THR A 58 -15.90 -1.21 2.32
C THR A 58 -16.23 -1.28 0.82
N PHE A 59 -15.23 -1.50 -0.05
CA PHE A 59 -15.41 -1.57 -1.49
C PHE A 59 -15.62 -3.02 -1.95
N ARG A 60 -16.88 -3.46 -1.95
CA ARG A 60 -17.32 -4.71 -2.57
C ARG A 60 -18.04 -4.37 -3.88
N VAL A 61 -17.59 -4.92 -5.00
CA VAL A 61 -18.22 -4.81 -6.33
C VAL A 61 -18.95 -6.09 -6.67
#